data_AF-A0A8T5S4V1-F1
#
_entry.id   AF-A0A8T5S4V1-F1
#
_cell.length_a   1.000
_cell.length_b   1.000
_cell.length_c   1.000
_cell.angle_alpha   90.00
_cell.angle_beta   90.00
_cell.angle_gamma   90.00
#
_symmetry.space_group_name_H-M   'P 1'
#
loop_
_entity.id
_entity.type
_entity.pdbx_description
1 polymer ?
#
loop_
_entity_poly.entity_id
_entity_poly.type
_entity_poly.pdbx_seq_one_letter_code
_entity_poly.pdbx_strand_id
1 'polypeptide(L)'
;MPALAHIGIGLAAKRLFPKIPLWALLISVMAIDILAGVFFFATWISHGLFMAIIWSIIAMLITALFRVYLGSKNEQDKKLNSGIWSLEVFYISLSVGLLVFSHWVLDFIGWPMSAIDPNASGVPILFDDAVNIGLGVYSTWFGVLLMDIGVFVLGLAVYLHYLKKVKK
;
A
#
# COMPACT_ATOMS: atom_id res chain seq x y z
N MET A 1 7.67 10.37 6.40
CA MET A 1 6.77 9.37 5.81
C MET A 1 5.88 8.82 6.91
N PRO A 2 4.56 8.70 6.69
CA PRO A 2 3.59 8.29 7.70
C PRO A 2 3.56 6.75 7.86
N ALA A 3 4.68 6.19 8.33
CA ALA A 3 4.92 4.75 8.36
C ALA A 3 3.89 3.99 9.22
N LEU A 4 3.43 4.57 10.34
CA LEU A 4 2.45 3.91 11.20
C LEU A 4 1.06 3.91 10.55
N ALA A 5 0.66 5.00 9.90
CA ALA A 5 -0.60 5.05 9.15
C ALA A 5 -0.64 3.97 8.07
N HIS A 6 0.47 3.75 7.36
CA HIS A 6 0.58 2.71 6.33
C HIS A 6 0.38 1.32 6.92
N ILE A 7 1.07 1.01 8.01
CA ILE A 7 0.86 -0.24 8.76
C ILE A 7 -0.61 -0.38 9.19
N GLY A 8 -1.24 0.73 9.64
CA GLY A 8 -2.66 0.80 9.96
C GLY A 8 -3.56 0.34 8.82
N ILE A 9 -3.34 0.85 7.60
CA ILE A 9 -4.07 0.42 6.40
C ILE A 9 -3.86 -1.08 6.14
N GLY A 10 -2.62 -1.56 6.18
CA GLY A 10 -2.33 -2.99 5.94
C GLY A 10 -2.99 -3.91 6.98
N LEU A 11 -3.06 -3.49 8.25
CA LEU A 11 -3.79 -4.19 9.31
C LEU A 11 -5.30 -4.22 9.02
N ALA A 12 -5.89 -3.07 8.67
CA ALA A 12 -7.31 -2.97 8.34
C ALA A 12 -7.68 -3.82 7.12
N ALA A 13 -6.80 -3.85 6.11
CA ALA A 13 -6.98 -4.60 4.87
C ALA A 13 -7.16 -6.10 5.10
N LYS A 14 -6.61 -6.66 6.18
CA LYS A 14 -6.79 -8.08 6.51
C LYS A 14 -8.26 -8.47 6.72
N ARG A 15 -9.11 -7.53 7.16
CA ARG A 15 -10.56 -7.74 7.26
C ARG A 15 -11.22 -7.87 5.89
N LEU A 16 -10.76 -7.10 4.91
CA LEU A 16 -11.28 -7.12 3.54
C LEU A 16 -10.75 -8.30 2.75
N PHE A 17 -9.49 -8.68 2.99
CA PHE A 17 -8.76 -9.71 2.25
C PHE A 17 -8.32 -10.86 3.17
N PRO A 18 -9.25 -11.63 3.76
CA PRO A 18 -8.93 -12.63 4.77
C PRO A 18 -8.04 -13.77 4.25
N LYS A 19 -8.11 -14.06 2.93
CA LYS A 19 -7.31 -15.11 2.28
C LYS A 19 -5.84 -14.72 2.07
N ILE A 20 -5.52 -13.42 2.02
CA ILE A 20 -4.15 -12.93 1.81
C ILE A 20 -3.43 -12.92 3.16
N PRO A 21 -2.23 -13.50 3.31
CA PRO A 21 -1.52 -13.48 4.58
C PRO A 21 -1.18 -12.05 5.00
N LEU A 22 -1.22 -11.77 6.30
CA LEU A 22 -1.06 -10.39 6.81
C LEU A 22 0.27 -9.76 6.40
N TRP A 23 1.36 -10.53 6.42
CA TRP A 23 2.68 -10.04 6.02
C TRP A 23 2.68 -9.54 4.56
N ALA A 24 1.95 -10.18 3.66
CA ALA A 24 1.88 -9.75 2.27
C ALA A 24 1.16 -8.40 2.15
N LEU A 25 0.06 -8.22 2.89
CA LEU A 25 -0.67 -6.95 2.95
C LEU A 25 0.20 -5.80 3.51
N LEU A 26 0.98 -6.08 4.56
CA LEU A 26 1.91 -5.13 5.16
C LEU A 26 3.07 -4.78 4.22
N ILE A 27 3.62 -5.76 3.49
CA ILE A 27 4.64 -5.47 2.47
C ILE A 27 4.04 -4.66 1.32
N SER A 28 2.82 -4.96 0.89
CA SER A 28 2.17 -4.23 -0.21
C SER A 28 1.98 -2.75 0.12
N VAL A 29 1.50 -2.40 1.31
CA VAL A 29 1.30 -0.98 1.69
C VAL A 29 2.62 -0.24 1.92
N MET A 30 3.70 -0.96 2.27
CA MET A 30 5.05 -0.41 2.45
C MET A 30 5.90 -0.49 1.17
N ALA A 31 5.36 -0.99 0.05
CA ALA A 31 6.18 -1.34 -1.11
C ALA A 31 6.93 -0.12 -1.67
N ILE A 32 6.26 1.03 -1.78
CA ILE A 32 6.87 2.25 -2.31
C ILE A 32 7.98 2.76 -1.37
N ASP A 33 7.79 2.73 -0.05
CA ASP A 33 8.82 3.08 0.92
C ASP A 33 10.03 2.15 0.86
N ILE A 34 9.79 0.85 0.76
CA ILE A 34 10.86 -0.15 0.64
C ILE A 34 11.64 0.09 -0.65
N LEU A 35 10.95 0.33 -1.77
CA LEU A 35 11.58 0.64 -3.04
C LEU A 35 12.39 1.94 -2.94
N ALA A 36 11.84 3.00 -2.35
CA ALA A 36 12.55 4.26 -2.16
C ALA A 36 13.80 4.09 -1.29
N GLY A 37 13.72 3.29 -0.21
CA GLY A 37 14.87 2.95 0.63
C GLY A 37 15.94 2.14 -0.09
N VAL A 38 15.54 1.19 -0.95
CA VAL A 38 16.47 0.39 -1.76
C VAL A 38 17.13 1.22 -2.88
N PHE A 39 16.34 2.09 -3.52
CA PHE A 39 16.77 2.93 -4.64
C PHE A 39 17.15 4.35 -4.19
N PHE A 40 17.76 4.50 -3.00
CA PHE A 40 18.07 5.76 -2.30
C PHE A 40 18.72 6.90 -3.15
N PHE A 41 19.16 6.60 -4.37
CA PHE A 41 19.80 7.53 -5.32
C PHE A 41 18.96 7.86 -6.57
N ALA A 42 17.76 7.31 -6.73
CA ALA A 42 16.92 7.50 -7.91
C ALA A 42 15.66 8.29 -7.54
N THR A 43 15.78 9.61 -7.45
CA THR A 43 14.68 10.51 -7.05
C THR A 43 13.48 10.42 -7.99
N TRP A 44 13.71 10.20 -9.28
CA TRP A 44 12.65 9.98 -10.29
C TRP A 44 11.83 8.69 -10.09
N ILE A 45 12.24 7.80 -9.18
CA ILE A 45 11.48 6.61 -8.79
C ILE A 45 10.46 6.93 -7.67
N SER A 46 10.59 8.08 -7.03
CA SER A 46 10.06 8.32 -5.69
C SER A 46 8.71 9.05 -5.69
N HIS A 47 7.70 8.36 -5.16
CA HIS A 47 6.44 8.90 -4.60
C HIS A 47 5.46 9.66 -5.51
N GLY A 48 5.75 9.94 -6.78
CA GLY A 48 4.79 10.61 -7.67
C GLY A 48 3.54 9.77 -7.99
N LEU A 49 2.41 10.43 -8.30
CA LEU A 49 1.14 9.74 -8.65
C LEU A 49 1.32 8.75 -9.80
N PHE A 50 2.01 9.20 -10.86
CA PHE A 50 2.31 8.37 -12.02
C PHE A 50 3.12 7.13 -11.64
N MET A 51 4.18 7.30 -10.85
CA MET A 51 5.00 6.18 -10.38
C MET A 51 4.22 5.24 -9.47
N ALA A 52 3.37 5.76 -8.58
CA ALA A 52 2.51 4.95 -7.74
C ALA A 52 1.55 4.06 -8.57
N ILE A 53 0.99 4.59 -9.66
CA ILE A 53 0.18 3.80 -10.61
C ILE A 53 1.03 2.69 -11.25
N ILE A 54 2.23 3.02 -11.74
CA ILE A 54 3.14 2.04 -12.33
C ILE A 54 3.47 0.93 -11.33
N TRP A 55 3.89 1.29 -10.11
CA TRP A 55 4.23 0.32 -9.07
C TRP A 55 3.04 -0.55 -8.68
N SER A 56 1.83 0.01 -8.67
CA SER A 56 0.59 -0.72 -8.40
C SER A 56 0.30 -1.76 -9.49
N ILE A 57 0.47 -1.38 -10.76
CA ILE A 57 0.31 -2.29 -11.91
C ILE A 57 1.38 -3.39 -11.87
N ILE A 58 2.64 -3.04 -11.62
CA ILE A 58 3.75 -3.99 -11.51
C ILE A 58 3.48 -4.99 -10.38
N ALA A 59 3.08 -4.51 -9.20
CA ALA A 59 2.77 -5.38 -8.07
C ALA A 59 1.57 -6.32 -8.36
N MET A 60 0.56 -5.81 -9.04
CA MET A 60 -0.57 -6.62 -9.52
C MET A 60 -0.10 -7.71 -10.48
N LEU A 61 0.72 -7.38 -11.49
CA LEU A 61 1.24 -8.35 -12.46
C LEU A 61 2.14 -9.41 -11.80
N ILE A 62 3.06 -9.00 -10.92
CA ILE A 62 3.93 -9.92 -10.18
C ILE A 62 3.10 -10.88 -9.33
N THR A 63 2.09 -10.36 -8.63
CA THR A 63 1.19 -11.18 -7.80
C THR A 63 0.40 -12.17 -8.66
N ALA A 64 -0.11 -11.73 -9.81
CA ALA A 64 -0.85 -12.58 -10.72
C ALA A 64 0.01 -13.73 -11.25
N LEU A 65 1.21 -13.41 -11.76
CA LEU A 65 2.16 -14.39 -12.28
C LEU A 65 2.62 -15.37 -11.20
N PHE A 66 2.91 -14.87 -9.99
CA PHE A 66 3.32 -15.70 -8.87
C PHE A 66 2.20 -16.66 -8.44
N ARG A 67 0.95 -16.18 -8.40
CA ARG A 67 -0.21 -17.03 -8.04
C ARG A 67 -0.48 -18.10 -9.09
N VAL A 68 -0.40 -17.76 -10.37
CA VAL A 68 -0.50 -18.73 -11.48
C VAL A 68 0.63 -19.76 -11.40
N TYR A 69 1.85 -19.33 -11.13
CA TYR A 69 3.01 -20.22 -10.98
C TYR A 69 2.83 -21.20 -9.81
N LEU A 70 2.38 -20.72 -8.65
CA LEU A 70 2.10 -21.59 -7.50
C LEU A 70 0.94 -22.55 -7.77
N GLY A 71 -0.15 -22.07 -8.39
CA GLY A 71 -1.29 -22.91 -8.75
C GLY A 71 -0.94 -24.01 -9.75
N SER A 72 -0.01 -23.74 -10.67
CA SER A 72 0.52 -24.74 -11.61
C SER A 72 1.23 -25.92 -10.92
N LYS A 73 1.80 -25.70 -9.72
CA LYS A 73 2.50 -26.75 -8.97
C LYS A 73 1.57 -27.65 -8.13
N ASN A 74 0.37 -27.19 -7.81
CA ASN A 74 -0.55 -27.91 -6.93
C ASN A 74 -1.64 -28.63 -7.75
N GLU A 75 -1.71 -29.96 -7.65
CA GLU A 75 -2.63 -30.79 -8.43
C GLU A 75 -4.11 -30.51 -8.10
N GLN A 76 -4.41 -30.11 -6.86
CA GLN A 76 -5.75 -29.63 -6.48
C GLN A 76 -6.09 -28.28 -7.15
N ASP A 77 -5.13 -27.36 -7.26
CA ASP A 77 -5.34 -26.04 -7.84
C ASP A 77 -5.40 -26.08 -9.38
N LYS A 78 -4.75 -27.06 -10.03
CA LYS A 78 -4.90 -27.29 -11.48
C LYS A 78 -6.35 -27.51 -11.90
N LYS A 79 -7.15 -28.15 -11.03
CA LYS A 79 -8.57 -28.42 -11.26
C LYS A 79 -9.44 -27.17 -11.04
N LEU A 80 -8.93 -26.20 -10.26
CA LEU A 80 -9.61 -24.99 -9.86
C LEU A 80 -9.07 -23.78 -10.64
N ASN A 81 -9.28 -23.78 -11.97
CA ASN A 81 -9.12 -22.60 -12.83
C ASN A 81 -7.86 -21.76 -12.55
N SER A 82 -6.66 -22.35 -12.54
CA SER A 82 -5.40 -21.66 -12.21
C SER A 82 -4.90 -20.66 -13.27
N GLY A 83 -5.77 -20.22 -14.19
CA GLY A 83 -5.44 -19.26 -15.23
C GLY A 83 -5.27 -17.84 -14.69
N ILE A 84 -4.52 -17.00 -15.42
CA ILE A 84 -4.32 -15.59 -15.08
C ILE A 84 -5.65 -14.80 -15.05
N TRP A 85 -6.65 -15.30 -15.79
CA TRP A 85 -8.01 -14.75 -15.86
C TRP A 85 -8.96 -15.30 -14.80
N SER A 86 -8.47 -16.12 -13.88
CA SER A 86 -9.32 -16.61 -12.80
C SER A 86 -9.71 -15.47 -11.87
N LEU A 87 -10.96 -15.49 -11.43
CA LEU A 87 -11.50 -14.44 -10.57
C LEU A 87 -10.71 -14.32 -9.26
N GLU A 88 -10.18 -15.43 -8.74
CA GLU A 88 -9.33 -15.43 -7.55
C GLU A 88 -7.98 -14.74 -7.79
N VAL A 89 -7.27 -15.09 -8.87
CA VAL A 89 -6.00 -14.45 -9.22
C VAL A 89 -6.20 -12.96 -9.44
N PHE A 90 -7.24 -12.59 -10.19
CA PHE A 90 -7.59 -11.20 -10.43
C PHE A 90 -7.86 -10.45 -9.12
N TYR A 91 -8.71 -11.01 -8.25
CA TYR A 91 -9.05 -10.38 -6.97
C TYR A 91 -7.84 -10.18 -6.07
N ILE A 92 -7.00 -11.20 -5.88
CA ILE A 92 -5.80 -11.11 -5.03
C ILE A 92 -4.83 -10.06 -5.59
N SER A 93 -4.59 -10.10 -6.89
CA SER A 93 -3.64 -9.22 -7.57
C SER A 93 -4.11 -7.76 -7.54
N LEU A 94 -5.40 -7.54 -7.82
CA LEU A 94 -6.01 -6.21 -7.72
C LEU A 94 -5.95 -5.68 -6.29
N SER A 95 -6.21 -6.52 -5.29
CA SER A 95 -6.12 -6.14 -3.88
C SER A 95 -4.72 -5.68 -3.49
N VAL A 96 -3.68 -6.39 -3.95
CA VAL A 96 -2.29 -6.00 -3.75
C VAL A 96 -1.98 -4.68 -4.46
N GLY A 97 -2.39 -4.53 -5.74
CA GLY A 97 -2.20 -3.29 -6.49
C GLY A 97 -2.85 -2.09 -5.82
N LEU A 98 -4.09 -2.23 -5.33
CA LEU A 98 -4.80 -1.16 -4.62
C LEU A 98 -4.12 -0.81 -3.28
N LEU A 99 -3.53 -1.79 -2.59
CA LEU A 99 -2.77 -1.53 -1.35
C LEU A 99 -1.48 -0.77 -1.63
N VAL A 100 -0.76 -1.11 -2.71
CA VAL A 100 0.40 -0.33 -3.15
C VAL A 100 -0.03 1.10 -3.50
N PHE A 101 -1.15 1.27 -4.22
CA PHE A 101 -1.66 2.61 -4.56
C PHE A 101 -2.09 3.43 -3.34
N SER A 102 -2.61 2.76 -2.29
CA SER A 102 -3.05 3.43 -1.06
C SER A 102 -1.93 4.20 -0.35
N HIS A 103 -0.68 3.81 -0.60
CA HIS A 103 0.51 4.55 -0.19
C HIS A 103 0.48 6.00 -0.68
N TRP A 104 0.32 6.21 -1.98
CA TRP A 104 0.24 7.54 -2.58
C TRP A 104 -0.96 8.34 -2.07
N VAL A 105 -2.11 7.69 -1.86
CA VAL A 105 -3.29 8.36 -1.31
C VAL A 105 -3.01 8.91 0.08
N LEU A 106 -2.33 8.13 0.94
CA LEU A 106 -1.94 8.61 2.26
C LEU A 106 -0.91 9.74 2.19
N ASP A 107 0.05 9.64 1.27
CA ASP A 107 1.02 10.71 1.05
C ASP A 107 0.34 12.00 0.56
N PHE A 108 -0.56 11.91 -0.42
CA PHE A 108 -1.33 13.05 -0.88
C PHE A 108 -2.10 13.76 0.26
N ILE A 109 -2.64 12.99 1.21
CA ILE A 109 -3.31 13.55 2.40
C ILE A 109 -2.28 14.21 3.34
N GLY A 110 -1.16 13.54 3.59
CA GLY A 110 -0.15 13.99 4.53
C GLY A 110 0.60 15.24 4.07
N TRP A 111 1.16 15.21 2.87
CA TRP A 111 2.06 16.23 2.35
C TRP A 111 1.35 17.56 2.02
N PRO A 112 2.04 18.72 2.08
CA PRO A 112 3.45 18.89 2.48
C PRO A 112 3.68 18.59 3.97
N MET A 113 4.80 17.92 4.28
CA MET A 113 5.16 17.54 5.65
C MET A 113 5.94 18.63 6.40
N SER A 114 5.47 19.88 6.33
CA SER A 114 6.22 21.05 6.82
C SER A 114 6.46 21.07 8.33
N ALA A 115 5.71 20.29 9.12
CA ALA A 115 6.01 20.09 10.55
C ALA A 115 7.28 19.25 10.80
N ILE A 116 7.67 18.40 9.84
CA ILE A 116 8.82 17.48 9.94
C ILE A 116 10.01 18.06 9.18
N ASP A 117 9.79 18.52 7.95
CA ASP A 117 10.78 19.20 7.12
C ASP A 117 10.19 20.52 6.60
N PRO A 118 10.66 21.69 7.09
CA PRO A 118 10.16 22.99 6.67
C PRO A 118 10.24 23.25 5.15
N ASN A 119 11.12 22.54 4.43
CA ASN A 119 11.31 22.67 2.99
C ASN A 119 10.48 21.65 2.19
N ALA A 120 9.73 20.77 2.85
CA ALA A 120 8.90 19.77 2.19
C ALA A 120 7.85 20.45 1.29
N SER A 121 7.92 20.17 0.00
CA SER A 121 6.86 20.49 -0.97
C SER A 121 5.77 19.41 -0.97
N GLY A 122 4.68 19.58 -1.73
CA GLY A 122 3.71 18.50 -1.93
C GLY A 122 4.30 17.28 -2.66
N VAL A 123 3.46 16.28 -2.93
CA VAL A 123 3.82 15.09 -3.71
C VAL A 123 3.74 15.40 -5.20
N PRO A 124 4.71 14.99 -6.04
CA PRO A 124 4.66 15.25 -7.47
C PRO A 124 3.53 14.46 -8.15
N ILE A 125 2.89 15.05 -9.17
CA ILE A 125 1.92 14.32 -10.01
C ILE A 125 2.64 13.36 -10.98
N LEU A 126 3.73 13.81 -11.58
CA LEU A 126 4.48 13.05 -12.58
C LEU A 126 5.88 12.68 -12.07
N PHE A 127 6.83 13.61 -12.24
CA PHE A 127 8.23 13.51 -11.85
C PHE A 127 8.59 14.69 -10.93
N ASP A 128 9.79 14.67 -10.35
CA ASP A 128 10.24 15.61 -9.30
C ASP A 128 10.12 17.09 -9.68
N ASP A 129 10.24 17.43 -10.96
CA ASP A 129 10.12 18.81 -11.47
C ASP A 129 8.66 19.25 -11.75
N ALA A 130 7.68 18.39 -11.47
CA ALA A 130 6.28 18.63 -11.78
C ALA A 130 5.53 19.40 -10.68
N VAL A 131 4.26 19.71 -10.95
CA VAL A 131 3.36 20.30 -9.97
C VAL A 131 3.25 19.38 -8.75
N ASN A 132 3.57 19.94 -7.59
CA ASN A 132 3.46 19.28 -6.29
C ASN A 132 2.10 19.57 -5.66
N ILE A 133 1.41 18.53 -5.19
CA ILE A 133 0.08 18.62 -4.61
C ILE A 133 0.00 17.89 -3.27
N GLY A 134 -0.93 18.32 -2.42
CA GLY A 134 -1.23 17.63 -1.17
C GLY A 134 -2.15 18.44 -0.28
N LEU A 135 -2.83 17.77 0.67
CA LEU A 135 -3.79 18.42 1.58
C LEU A 135 -3.12 19.10 2.78
N GLY A 136 -1.87 18.75 3.07
CA GLY A 136 -1.06 19.39 4.10
C GLY A 136 -1.48 19.03 5.51
N VAL A 137 -2.02 17.83 5.76
CA VAL A 137 -2.34 17.39 7.13
C VAL A 137 -1.08 17.41 8.01
N TYR A 138 0.10 17.17 7.43
CA TYR A 138 1.40 17.15 8.15
C TYR A 138 2.03 18.54 8.24
N SER A 139 1.28 19.60 7.95
CA SER A 139 1.72 20.98 8.18
C SER A 139 1.76 21.36 9.67
N THR A 140 1.13 20.56 10.52
CA THR A 140 1.13 20.75 11.98
C THR A 140 1.46 19.45 12.69
N TRP A 141 2.14 19.53 13.85
CA TRP A 141 2.40 18.35 14.70
C TRP A 141 1.11 17.63 15.12
N PHE A 142 0.02 18.39 15.35
CA PHE A 142 -1.28 17.79 15.66
C PHE A 142 -1.79 16.93 14.50
N GLY A 143 -1.70 17.41 13.26
CA GLY A 143 -2.10 16.64 12.09
C GLY A 143 -1.20 15.41 11.84
N VAL A 144 0.12 15.53 12.07
CA VAL A 144 1.04 14.37 12.06
C VAL A 144 0.58 13.30 13.05
N LEU A 145 0.33 13.67 14.31
CA LEU A 145 -0.10 12.73 15.35
C LEU A 145 -1.47 12.12 15.02
N LEU A 146 -2.43 12.95 14.64
CA LEU A 146 -3.79 12.51 14.31
C LEU A 146 -3.79 11.51 13.17
N MET A 147 -2.99 11.77 12.14
CA MET A 147 -2.98 10.94 10.95
C MET A 147 -2.11 9.69 11.14
N ASP A 148 -0.88 9.80 11.64
CA ASP A 148 0.02 8.65 11.78
C ASP A 148 -0.47 7.68 12.86
N ILE A 149 -0.69 8.21 14.07
CA ILE A 149 -1.13 7.40 15.21
C ILE A 149 -2.61 7.06 15.09
N GLY A 150 -3.46 8.00 14.67
CA GLY A 150 -4.90 7.75 14.58
C GLY A 150 -5.25 6.68 13.54
N VAL A 151 -4.68 6.74 12.33
CA VAL A 151 -4.93 5.70 11.31
C VAL A 151 -4.33 4.35 11.72
N PHE A 152 -3.16 4.34 12.37
CA PHE A 152 -2.61 3.13 12.96
C PHE A 152 -3.55 2.50 13.99
N VAL A 153 -4.02 3.27 14.98
CA VAL A 153 -4.91 2.80 16.05
C VAL A 153 -6.23 2.29 15.48
N LEU A 154 -6.83 3.01 14.52
CA LEU A 154 -8.05 2.57 13.84
C LEU A 154 -7.83 1.27 13.08
N GLY A 155 -6.73 1.17 12.33
CA GLY A 155 -6.38 -0.03 11.58
C GLY A 155 -6.15 -1.25 12.47
N LEU A 156 -5.44 -1.06 13.58
CA LEU A 156 -5.25 -2.07 14.61
C LEU A 156 -6.58 -2.49 15.24
N ALA A 157 -7.45 -1.55 15.59
CA ALA A 157 -8.77 -1.86 16.15
C ALA A 157 -9.62 -2.70 15.18
N VAL A 158 -9.62 -2.37 13.88
CA VAL A 158 -10.30 -3.15 12.84
C VAL A 158 -9.71 -4.56 12.74
N TYR A 159 -8.39 -4.70 12.79
CA TYR A 159 -7.71 -5.99 12.75
C TYR A 159 -8.02 -6.86 13.97
N LEU A 160 -7.96 -6.29 15.18
CA LEU A 160 -8.29 -7.00 16.42
C LEU A 160 -9.76 -7.43 16.44
N HIS A 161 -10.66 -6.60 15.94
CA HIS A 161 -12.07 -6.96 15.77
C HIS A 161 -12.24 -8.14 14.81
N TYR A 162 -11.51 -8.14 13.68
CA TYR A 162 -11.48 -9.27 12.75
C TYR A 162 -10.98 -10.57 13.43
N LEU A 163 -9.89 -10.51 14.19
CA LEU A 163 -9.37 -11.68 14.92
C LEU A 163 -10.38 -12.26 15.91
N LYS A 164 -11.15 -11.41 16.60
CA LYS A 164 -12.22 -11.86 17.50
C LYS A 164 -13.34 -12.60 16.75
N LYS A 165 -13.63 -12.23 15.51
CA LYS A 165 -14.68 -12.86 14.69
C LYS A 165 -14.25 -14.22 14.15
N VAL A 166 -12.98 -14.38 13.76
CA VAL A 166 -12.46 -15.64 13.18
C VAL A 166 -12.22 -16.72 14.24
N LYS A 167 -11.99 -16.35 15.50
CA LYS A 167 -11.81 -17.29 16.60
C LYS A 167 -13.10 -17.90 17.16
N LYS A 168 -14.26 -17.36 16.77
CA LYS A 168 -15.58 -17.89 17.13
C LYS A 168 -16.06 -18.83 16.05
#